data_AF-A0A7X6PBI7-F1
#
_entry.id   AF-A0A7X6PBI7-F1
#
_cell.length_a   1.000
_cell.length_b   1.000
_cell.length_c   1.000
_cell.angle_alpha   90.00
_cell.angle_beta   90.00
_cell.angle_gamma   90.00
#
_symmetry.space_group_name_H-M   'P 1'
#
loop_
_entity.id
_entity.type
_entity.pdbx_description
1 polymer ?
#
loop_
_entity_poly.entity_id
_entity_poly.type
_entity_poly.pdbx_seq_one_letter_code
_entity_poly.pdbx_strand_id
1 'polypeptide(L)'
;MSKINRRNFIRTSLMGGAAATFYSPFSDLKALVSPDLPGQASSRVSLVTGGDRADIAFRALEPFSAEIARAIGRRRVVIKPNNVSTSIQLAATHAETLEGILEFLRSIKKLDNVIIAESAASGPAIEGYSNFGYLRLAEKYPVKLIDLDQEKHEILYVFDEKDFSPHPVRFSSILLSPDSYLISAAKMKTHDRVIVTLSLKNIIFGAPVKDPGFSWGKTRREGAWSDKAIVHGSGFRGINYNLFDLAPRLHPHLAL
;
A
#
# COMPACT_ATOMS: atom_id res chain seq x y z
N MET A 1 24.11 30.47 2.07
CA MET A 1 23.00 29.60 2.50
C MET A 1 23.54 28.54 3.46
N SER A 2 23.13 28.59 4.73
CA SER A 2 23.57 27.64 5.77
C SER A 2 23.00 26.25 5.45
N LYS A 3 23.87 25.23 5.29
CA LYS A 3 23.44 23.83 5.11
C LYS A 3 22.84 23.34 6.43
N ILE A 4 21.52 23.16 6.46
CA ILE A 4 20.83 22.52 7.58
C ILE A 4 21.29 21.06 7.63
N ASN A 5 22.01 20.67 8.69
CA ASN A 5 22.34 19.29 8.97
C ASN A 5 21.41 18.71 10.05
N ARG A 6 21.39 17.39 10.22
CA ARG A 6 20.51 16.68 11.16
C ARG A 6 20.60 17.21 12.60
N ARG A 7 21.79 17.58 13.07
CA ARG A 7 21.98 18.13 14.43
C ARG A 7 21.39 19.54 14.55
N ASN A 8 21.58 20.37 13.52
CA ASN A 8 20.99 21.70 13.48
C ASN A 8 19.47 21.64 13.38
N PHE A 9 18.92 20.71 12.59
CA PHE A 9 17.47 20.50 12.52
C PHE A 9 16.89 20.10 13.89
N ILE A 10 17.45 19.10 14.55
CA ILE A 10 16.96 18.65 15.87
C ILE A 10 17.05 19.78 16.90
N ARG A 11 18.18 20.52 16.93
CA ARG A 11 18.37 21.60 17.89
C ARG A 11 17.39 22.76 17.64
N THR A 12 17.21 23.15 16.38
CA THR A 12 16.26 24.21 16.01
C THR A 12 14.82 23.80 16.26
N SER A 13 14.44 22.54 15.99
CA SER A 13 13.10 22.02 16.27
C SER A 13 12.82 21.94 17.78
N LEU A 14 13.81 21.55 18.60
CA LEU A 14 13.68 21.56 20.06
C LEU A 14 13.54 22.97 20.63
N MET A 15 14.33 23.93 20.11
CA MET A 15 14.22 25.34 20.54
C MET A 15 12.91 25.99 20.08
N GLY A 16 12.44 25.69 18.87
CA GLY A 16 11.13 26.15 18.39
C GLY A 16 9.96 25.57 19.18
N GLY A 17 10.02 24.27 19.53
CA GLY A 17 9.02 23.62 20.37
C GLY A 17 8.98 24.18 21.79
N ALA A 18 10.13 24.48 22.39
CA ALA A 18 10.19 25.13 23.70
C ALA A 18 9.70 26.58 23.66
N ALA A 19 9.98 27.34 22.59
CA ALA A 19 9.50 28.72 22.46
C ALA A 19 7.97 28.81 22.33
N ALA A 20 7.34 27.85 21.64
CA ALA A 20 5.88 27.77 21.52
C ALA A 20 5.19 27.52 22.88
N THR A 21 5.75 26.63 23.71
CA THR A 21 5.19 26.31 25.02
C THR A 21 5.32 27.44 26.04
N PHE A 22 6.30 28.35 25.90
CA PHE A 22 6.40 29.52 26.76
C PHE A 22 5.43 30.65 26.41
N TYR A 23 5.01 30.75 25.14
CA TYR A 23 4.14 31.84 24.69
C TYR A 23 2.65 31.57 24.97
N SER A 24 2.24 30.30 25.04
CA SER A 24 0.86 29.95 25.37
C SER A 24 0.75 28.54 25.99
N PRO A 25 1.21 28.36 27.24
CA PRO A 25 1.28 27.04 27.86
C PRO A 25 -0.08 26.34 27.94
N PHE A 26 -1.18 27.11 27.99
CA PHE A 26 -2.54 26.56 28.12
C PHE A 26 -3.25 26.29 26.79
N SER A 27 -2.91 26.95 25.67
CA SER A 27 -3.55 26.63 24.38
C SER A 27 -2.99 25.34 23.77
N ASP A 28 -1.68 25.12 23.91
CA ASP A 28 -1.02 23.92 23.38
C ASP A 28 -1.36 22.67 24.21
N LEU A 29 -1.54 22.83 25.53
CA LEU A 29 -2.08 21.77 26.38
C LEU A 29 -3.56 21.47 26.09
N LYS A 30 -4.38 22.47 25.72
CA LYS A 30 -5.77 22.24 25.28
C LYS A 30 -5.86 21.55 23.92
N ALA A 31 -4.93 21.81 23.02
CA ALA A 31 -4.82 21.09 21.75
C ALA A 31 -4.38 19.62 21.95
N LEU A 32 -3.57 19.35 22.97
CA LEU A 32 -3.16 17.99 23.36
C LEU A 32 -4.24 17.22 24.15
N VAL A 33 -5.17 17.94 24.81
CA VAL A 33 -6.22 17.36 25.68
C VAL A 33 -7.61 17.77 25.19
N SER A 34 -7.79 17.95 23.88
CA SER A 34 -9.15 18.08 23.34
C SER A 34 -9.87 16.76 23.56
N PRO A 35 -10.98 16.73 24.33
CA PRO A 35 -11.78 15.52 24.45
C PRO A 35 -12.35 15.22 23.08
N ASP A 36 -12.24 13.96 22.65
CA ASP A 36 -12.71 13.45 21.37
C ASP A 36 -14.04 14.10 20.98
N LEU A 37 -14.02 14.90 19.91
CA LEU A 37 -15.25 15.31 19.24
C LEU A 37 -15.92 14.02 18.73
N PRO A 38 -17.21 13.78 19.04
CA PRO A 38 -17.91 12.62 18.53
C PRO A 38 -17.94 12.72 17.00
N GLY A 39 -17.16 11.87 16.32
CA GLY A 39 -17.01 11.87 14.87
C GLY A 39 -15.57 11.93 14.34
N GLN A 40 -14.56 12.11 15.20
CA GLN A 40 -13.16 11.99 14.77
C GLN A 40 -12.74 10.52 14.81
N ALA A 41 -12.88 9.81 13.68
CA ALA A 41 -12.39 8.44 13.56
C ALA A 41 -10.86 8.44 13.77
N SER A 42 -10.41 8.06 14.97
CA SER A 42 -8.99 7.91 15.25
C SER A 42 -8.50 6.59 14.63
N SER A 43 -7.47 6.66 13.80
CA SER A 43 -6.83 5.46 13.25
C SER A 43 -6.16 4.69 14.39
N ARG A 44 -6.56 3.43 14.60
CA ARG A 44 -5.92 2.54 15.57
C ARG A 44 -4.65 1.95 14.94
N VAL A 45 -3.54 2.02 15.69
CA VAL A 45 -2.22 1.58 15.21
C VAL A 45 -1.59 0.63 16.21
N SER A 46 -0.98 -0.45 15.72
CA SER A 46 -0.14 -1.37 16.50
C SER A 46 1.28 -1.32 15.95
N LEU A 47 2.26 -1.29 16.85
CA LEU A 47 3.68 -1.29 16.51
C LEU A 47 4.37 -2.43 17.25
N VAL A 48 5.07 -3.27 16.50
CA VAL A 48 5.75 -4.46 17.01
C VAL A 48 7.18 -4.50 16.49
N THR A 49 8.09 -4.96 17.34
CA THR A 49 9.49 -5.21 17.01
C THR A 49 9.85 -6.68 17.30
N GLY A 50 10.91 -7.19 16.66
CA GLY A 50 11.35 -8.57 16.78
C GLY A 50 12.43 -8.95 15.75
N GLY A 51 12.90 -10.20 15.82
CA GLY A 51 13.85 -10.77 14.86
C GLY A 51 13.20 -11.62 13.76
N ASP A 52 11.93 -11.98 13.91
CA ASP A 52 11.17 -12.83 12.98
C ASP A 52 10.06 -12.02 12.31
N ARG A 53 10.04 -11.98 10.98
CA ARG A 53 9.11 -11.13 10.21
C ARG A 53 7.67 -11.65 10.24
N ALA A 54 7.48 -12.96 10.27
CA ALA A 54 6.16 -13.57 10.29
C ALA A 54 5.51 -13.33 11.66
N ASP A 55 6.26 -13.53 12.74
CA ASP A 55 5.82 -13.24 14.10
C ASP A 55 5.48 -11.76 14.29
N ILE A 56 6.33 -10.83 13.79
CA ILE A 56 6.03 -9.39 13.85
C ILE A 56 4.71 -9.06 13.15
N ALA A 57 4.50 -9.58 11.94
CA ALA A 57 3.28 -9.33 11.19
C ALA A 57 2.04 -9.92 11.90
N PHE A 58 2.15 -11.12 12.45
CA PHE A 58 1.08 -11.76 13.22
C PHE A 58 0.71 -10.94 14.47
N ARG A 59 1.69 -10.65 15.33
CA ARG A 59 1.48 -9.91 16.59
C ARG A 59 1.03 -8.48 16.36
N ALA A 60 1.42 -7.85 15.25
CA ALA A 60 0.92 -6.52 14.90
C ALA A 60 -0.59 -6.51 14.64
N LEU A 61 -1.14 -7.60 14.10
CA LEU A 61 -2.57 -7.74 13.76
C LEU A 61 -3.42 -8.27 14.92
N GLU A 62 -2.83 -9.07 15.82
CA GLU A 62 -3.53 -9.74 16.92
C GLU A 62 -4.43 -8.82 17.78
N PRO A 63 -4.03 -7.59 18.18
CA PRO A 63 -4.89 -6.69 18.97
C PRO A 63 -6.20 -6.29 18.27
N PHE A 64 -6.28 -6.46 16.94
CA PHE A 64 -7.42 -6.10 16.11
C PHE A 64 -8.20 -7.32 15.61
N SER A 65 -7.92 -8.53 16.11
CA SER A 65 -8.50 -9.80 15.64
C SER A 65 -10.02 -9.76 15.45
N ALA A 66 -10.77 -9.35 16.48
CA ALA A 66 -12.23 -9.32 16.43
C ALA A 66 -12.77 -8.26 15.45
N GLU A 67 -12.10 -7.11 15.35
CA GLU A 67 -12.47 -6.04 14.43
C GLU A 67 -12.23 -6.46 12.98
N ILE A 68 -11.03 -6.98 12.68
CA ILE A 68 -10.66 -7.45 11.34
C ILE A 68 -11.56 -8.62 10.92
N ALA A 69 -11.82 -9.58 11.80
CA ALA A 69 -12.71 -10.72 11.49
C ALA A 69 -14.13 -10.26 11.13
N ARG A 70 -14.68 -9.28 11.87
CA ARG A 70 -15.99 -8.68 11.55
C ARG A 70 -15.95 -7.89 10.25
N ALA A 71 -14.92 -7.08 10.05
CA ALA A 71 -14.78 -6.22 8.88
C ALA A 71 -14.62 -7.05 7.58
N ILE A 72 -13.85 -8.15 7.62
CA ILE A 72 -13.77 -9.11 6.52
C ILE A 72 -15.17 -9.68 6.20
N GLY A 73 -15.94 -10.09 7.22
CA GLY A 73 -17.27 -10.64 7.01
C GLY A 73 -17.22 -11.87 6.08
N ARG A 74 -17.94 -11.80 4.95
CA ARG A 74 -17.95 -12.86 3.91
C ARG A 74 -17.15 -12.48 2.65
N ARG A 75 -16.50 -11.31 2.66
CA ARG A 75 -15.74 -10.80 1.51
C ARG A 75 -14.51 -11.65 1.23
N ARG A 76 -14.04 -11.64 -0.01
CA ARG A 76 -12.75 -12.22 -0.40
C ARG A 76 -11.63 -11.36 0.16
N VAL A 77 -10.68 -11.95 0.86
CA VAL A 77 -9.49 -11.22 1.30
C VAL A 77 -8.49 -11.17 0.14
N VAL A 78 -8.03 -9.98 -0.20
CA VAL A 78 -6.98 -9.75 -1.19
C VAL A 78 -5.77 -9.18 -0.47
N ILE A 79 -4.72 -10.00 -0.35
CA ILE A 79 -3.43 -9.54 0.18
C ILE A 79 -2.64 -8.99 -1.00
N LYS A 80 -2.42 -7.68 -1.00
CA LYS A 80 -1.61 -7.00 -2.01
C LYS A 80 -0.20 -6.73 -1.46
N PRO A 81 0.83 -7.50 -1.87
CA PRO A 81 2.22 -7.16 -1.58
C PRO A 81 2.62 -5.85 -2.28
N ASN A 82 3.87 -5.42 -2.14
CA ASN A 82 4.40 -4.24 -2.81
C ASN A 82 5.65 -4.55 -3.62
N ASN A 83 5.47 -5.10 -4.83
CA ASN A 83 6.57 -5.48 -5.72
C ASN A 83 6.85 -4.38 -6.76
N VAL A 84 7.82 -3.50 -6.47
CA VAL A 84 8.29 -2.52 -7.48
C VAL A 84 9.31 -3.14 -8.44
N SER A 85 10.16 -4.02 -7.92
CA SER A 85 11.04 -4.86 -8.73
C SER A 85 10.67 -6.33 -8.53
N THR A 86 10.77 -7.13 -9.59
CA THR A 86 10.62 -8.59 -9.54
C THR A 86 11.93 -9.31 -9.18
N SER A 87 13.05 -8.59 -9.02
CA SER A 87 14.37 -9.19 -8.73
C SER A 87 15.10 -8.61 -7.51
N ILE A 88 14.68 -7.44 -7.01
CA ILE A 88 15.29 -6.79 -5.84
C ILE A 88 14.38 -6.96 -4.61
N GLN A 89 14.75 -7.84 -3.68
CA GLN A 89 13.97 -8.09 -2.45
C GLN A 89 13.75 -6.83 -1.61
N LEU A 90 14.71 -5.89 -1.59
CA LEU A 90 14.54 -4.60 -0.91
C LEU A 90 13.44 -3.71 -1.51
N ALA A 91 12.96 -4.01 -2.71
CA ALA A 91 11.86 -3.33 -3.37
C ALA A 91 10.54 -4.14 -3.40
N ALA A 92 10.49 -5.28 -2.68
CA ALA A 92 9.35 -6.20 -2.60
C ALA A 92 8.99 -6.55 -1.14
N THR A 93 7.72 -6.88 -0.89
CA THR A 93 7.29 -7.45 0.40
C THR A 93 8.00 -8.79 0.63
N HIS A 94 8.32 -9.14 1.89
CA HIS A 94 8.98 -10.42 2.16
C HIS A 94 7.94 -11.53 2.29
N ALA A 95 8.25 -12.75 1.82
CA ALA A 95 7.33 -13.89 1.95
C ALA A 95 6.95 -14.17 3.41
N GLU A 96 7.87 -14.01 4.35
CA GLU A 96 7.58 -14.20 5.78
C GLU A 96 6.56 -13.17 6.32
N THR A 97 6.57 -11.93 5.82
CA THR A 97 5.53 -10.95 6.18
C THR A 97 4.15 -11.42 5.71
N LEU A 98 4.07 -11.95 4.48
CA LEU A 98 2.84 -12.53 3.95
C LEU A 98 2.43 -13.77 4.76
N GLU A 99 3.39 -14.61 5.13
CA GLU A 99 3.17 -15.77 6.00
C GLU A 99 2.54 -15.38 7.35
N GLY A 100 3.07 -14.34 8.02
CA GLY A 100 2.47 -13.85 9.26
C GLY A 100 1.04 -13.35 9.10
N ILE A 101 0.73 -12.69 7.97
CA ILE A 101 -0.66 -12.30 7.63
C ILE A 101 -1.53 -13.55 7.44
N LEU A 102 -1.07 -14.56 6.71
CA LEU A 102 -1.81 -15.80 6.46
C LEU A 102 -2.05 -16.58 7.76
N GLU A 103 -1.06 -16.65 8.64
CA GLU A 103 -1.16 -17.25 9.97
C GLU A 103 -2.17 -16.52 10.85
N PHE A 104 -2.19 -15.20 10.81
CA PHE A 104 -3.20 -14.39 11.49
C PHE A 104 -4.60 -14.65 10.93
N LEU A 105 -4.77 -14.66 9.59
CA LEU A 105 -6.05 -14.96 8.96
C LEU A 105 -6.54 -16.37 9.31
N ARG A 106 -5.62 -17.34 9.46
CA ARG A 106 -5.91 -18.69 9.95
C ARG A 106 -6.43 -18.66 11.38
N SER A 107 -5.79 -17.93 12.29
CA SER A 107 -6.17 -17.87 13.71
C SER A 107 -7.58 -17.28 13.91
N ILE A 108 -8.00 -16.36 13.03
CA ILE A 108 -9.36 -15.78 13.04
C ILE A 108 -10.36 -16.49 12.12
N LYS A 109 -10.00 -17.65 11.56
CA LYS A 109 -10.84 -18.48 10.67
C LYS A 109 -11.33 -17.73 9.41
N LYS A 110 -10.43 -16.99 8.76
CA LYS A 110 -10.68 -16.22 7.53
C LYS A 110 -9.79 -16.62 6.35
N LEU A 111 -9.16 -17.80 6.40
CA LEU A 111 -8.22 -18.25 5.37
C LEU A 111 -8.89 -18.82 4.11
N ASP A 112 -10.17 -19.22 4.19
CA ASP A 112 -10.84 -20.02 3.14
C ASP A 112 -11.11 -19.29 1.82
N ASN A 113 -11.04 -17.95 1.80
CA ASN A 113 -11.28 -17.13 0.61
C ASN A 113 -10.23 -16.00 0.52
N VAL A 114 -8.96 -16.40 0.52
CA VAL A 114 -7.81 -15.49 0.46
C VAL A 114 -7.07 -15.66 -0.87
N ILE A 115 -6.70 -14.54 -1.48
CA ILE A 115 -5.77 -14.50 -2.61
C ILE A 115 -4.61 -13.55 -2.30
N ILE A 116 -3.44 -13.85 -2.86
CA ILE A 116 -2.31 -12.91 -2.96
C ILE A 116 -2.33 -12.38 -4.39
N ALA A 117 -2.51 -11.07 -4.56
CA ALA A 117 -2.69 -10.49 -5.88
C ALA A 117 -1.78 -9.29 -6.11
N GLU A 118 -1.06 -9.29 -7.23
CA GLU A 118 -0.06 -8.27 -7.54
C GLU A 118 -0.06 -7.92 -9.04
N SER A 119 0.30 -6.66 -9.32
CA SER A 119 0.75 -6.16 -10.62
C SER A 119 2.09 -5.47 -10.37
N ALA A 120 3.18 -6.22 -10.55
CA ALA A 120 4.51 -5.74 -10.20
C ALA A 120 4.93 -4.60 -11.14
N ALA A 121 5.65 -3.58 -10.66
CA ALA A 121 5.94 -2.42 -11.50
C ALA A 121 6.91 -2.73 -12.66
N SER A 122 7.88 -3.62 -12.44
CA SER A 122 8.97 -3.89 -13.39
C SER A 122 8.68 -4.99 -14.41
N GLY A 123 7.62 -5.78 -14.25
CA GLY A 123 7.37 -6.95 -15.09
C GLY A 123 6.17 -7.79 -14.61
N PRO A 124 6.01 -9.02 -15.16
CA PRO A 124 4.95 -9.95 -14.78
C PRO A 124 4.98 -10.32 -13.30
N ALA A 125 3.81 -10.52 -12.68
CA ALA A 125 3.76 -10.82 -11.25
C ALA A 125 4.43 -12.15 -10.89
N ILE A 126 4.31 -13.15 -11.79
CA ILE A 126 4.86 -14.49 -11.60
C ILE A 126 6.38 -14.52 -11.37
N GLU A 127 7.13 -13.62 -12.00
CA GLU A 127 8.58 -13.51 -11.76
C GLU A 127 8.86 -13.13 -10.31
N GLY A 128 8.14 -12.15 -9.76
CA GLY A 128 8.25 -11.75 -8.37
C GLY A 128 7.78 -12.85 -7.42
N TYR A 129 6.73 -13.59 -7.78
CA TYR A 129 6.24 -14.72 -6.99
C TYR A 129 7.27 -15.83 -6.86
N SER A 130 7.98 -16.14 -7.94
CA SER A 130 9.08 -17.11 -7.95
C SER A 130 10.27 -16.58 -7.16
N ASN A 131 10.77 -15.38 -7.51
CA ASN A 131 12.02 -14.85 -6.96
C ASN A 131 11.95 -14.53 -5.46
N PHE A 132 10.78 -14.16 -4.95
CA PHE A 132 10.59 -13.79 -3.54
C PHE A 132 9.95 -14.89 -2.70
N GLY A 133 9.81 -16.10 -3.25
CA GLY A 133 9.33 -17.26 -2.50
C GLY A 133 7.85 -17.17 -2.10
N TYR A 134 7.00 -16.63 -2.98
CA TYR A 134 5.54 -16.64 -2.74
C TYR A 134 4.91 -17.96 -3.21
N LEU A 135 5.55 -18.68 -4.15
CA LEU A 135 5.08 -19.99 -4.60
C LEU A 135 4.93 -20.99 -3.44
N ARG A 136 5.93 -21.07 -2.55
CA ARG A 136 5.88 -21.90 -1.34
C ARG A 136 4.72 -21.56 -0.40
N LEU A 137 4.21 -20.32 -0.43
CA LEU A 137 3.04 -19.94 0.39
C LEU A 137 1.76 -20.54 -0.19
N ALA A 138 1.63 -20.59 -1.52
CA ALA A 138 0.50 -21.25 -2.18
C ALA A 138 0.55 -22.78 -2.06
N GLU A 139 1.73 -23.36 -1.85
CA GLU A 139 1.89 -24.78 -1.52
C GLU A 139 1.51 -25.08 -0.06
N LYS A 140 1.86 -24.18 0.87
CA LYS A 140 1.62 -24.36 2.32
C LYS A 140 0.20 -23.98 2.76
N TYR A 141 -0.41 -23.00 2.12
CA TYR A 141 -1.72 -22.44 2.49
C TYR A 141 -2.71 -22.54 1.32
N PRO A 142 -4.03 -22.63 1.58
CA PRO A 142 -5.06 -22.74 0.55
C PRO A 142 -5.32 -21.37 -0.13
N VAL A 143 -4.27 -20.72 -0.64
CA VAL A 143 -4.33 -19.40 -1.28
C VAL A 143 -3.89 -19.47 -2.72
N LYS A 144 -4.46 -18.60 -3.55
CA LYS A 144 -4.07 -18.46 -4.96
C LYS A 144 -3.20 -17.23 -5.15
N LEU A 145 -2.21 -17.35 -6.03
CA LEU A 145 -1.42 -16.22 -6.50
C LEU A 145 -2.04 -15.72 -7.81
N ILE A 146 -2.44 -14.45 -7.84
CA ILE A 146 -3.18 -13.86 -8.97
C ILE A 146 -2.34 -12.75 -9.58
N ASP A 147 -2.11 -12.81 -10.89
CA ASP A 147 -1.54 -11.69 -11.64
C ASP A 147 -2.69 -10.74 -12.02
N LEU A 148 -2.74 -9.57 -11.40
CA LEU A 148 -3.82 -8.61 -11.61
C LEU A 148 -3.88 -8.08 -13.06
N ASP A 149 -2.79 -8.20 -13.82
CA ASP A 149 -2.76 -7.76 -15.22
C ASP A 149 -3.50 -8.71 -16.18
N GLN A 150 -3.73 -9.97 -15.76
CA GLN A 150 -4.41 -10.99 -16.55
C GLN A 150 -5.91 -11.09 -16.25
N GLU A 151 -6.39 -10.31 -15.28
CA GLU A 151 -7.76 -10.36 -14.78
C GLU A 151 -8.65 -9.30 -15.46
N LYS A 152 -9.95 -9.36 -15.15
CA LYS A 152 -10.90 -8.35 -15.63
C LYS A 152 -10.52 -6.96 -15.12
N HIS A 153 -10.84 -5.95 -15.93
CA HIS A 153 -10.62 -4.55 -15.61
C HIS A 153 -11.85 -3.70 -15.87
N GLU A 154 -11.91 -2.57 -15.18
CA GLU A 154 -12.85 -1.48 -15.39
C GLU A 154 -12.09 -0.23 -15.85
N ILE A 155 -12.76 0.65 -16.61
CA ILE A 155 -12.20 1.94 -17.00
C ILE A 155 -12.57 2.99 -15.96
N LEU A 156 -11.56 3.63 -15.37
CA LEU A 156 -11.69 4.87 -14.63
C LEU A 156 -10.96 5.99 -15.35
N TYR A 157 -11.28 7.22 -15.01
CA TYR A 157 -10.58 8.39 -15.56
C TYR A 157 -9.58 8.92 -14.54
N VAL A 158 -8.43 9.34 -15.03
CA VAL A 158 -7.39 10.00 -14.24
C VAL A 158 -7.01 11.32 -14.89
N PHE A 159 -6.48 12.24 -14.10
CA PHE A 159 -6.04 13.54 -14.57
C PHE A 159 -4.56 13.50 -14.98
N ASP A 160 -4.23 14.12 -16.12
CA ASP A 160 -2.85 14.40 -16.52
C ASP A 160 -2.57 15.91 -16.44
N GLU A 161 -1.50 16.30 -15.73
CA GLU A 161 -1.20 17.72 -15.51
C GLU A 161 -0.64 18.45 -16.73
N LYS A 162 -0.28 17.74 -17.81
CA LYS A 162 0.18 18.37 -19.06
C LYS A 162 -0.96 19.00 -19.85
N ASP A 163 -2.10 18.33 -19.89
CA ASP A 163 -3.26 18.73 -20.71
C ASP A 163 -4.52 19.04 -19.89
N PHE A 164 -4.46 18.84 -18.57
CA PHE A 164 -5.56 19.11 -17.64
C PHE A 164 -6.86 18.39 -18.00
N SER A 165 -6.77 17.24 -18.67
CA SER A 165 -7.91 16.49 -19.19
C SER A 165 -8.05 15.12 -18.54
N PRO A 166 -9.26 14.52 -18.52
CA PRO A 166 -9.45 13.15 -18.04
C PRO A 166 -8.99 12.13 -19.08
N HIS A 167 -8.20 11.15 -18.64
CA HIS A 167 -7.67 10.05 -19.47
C HIS A 167 -8.22 8.71 -18.98
N PRO A 168 -8.76 7.86 -19.88
CA PRO A 168 -9.24 6.54 -19.50
C PRO A 168 -8.07 5.61 -19.17
N VAL A 169 -8.19 4.87 -18.07
CA VAL A 169 -7.20 3.89 -17.61
C VAL A 169 -7.90 2.60 -17.18
N ARG A 170 -7.30 1.44 -17.51
CA ARG A 170 -7.77 0.13 -17.06
C ARG A 170 -7.30 -0.13 -15.63
N PHE A 171 -8.24 -0.38 -14.73
CA PHE A 171 -7.99 -0.75 -13.34
C PHE A 171 -8.53 -2.15 -13.05
N SER A 172 -7.79 -2.95 -12.27
CA SER A 172 -8.20 -4.30 -11.90
C SER A 172 -9.55 -4.32 -11.18
N SER A 173 -10.52 -5.06 -11.72
CA SER A 173 -11.84 -5.26 -11.09
C SER A 173 -11.74 -5.97 -9.75
N ILE A 174 -10.69 -6.76 -9.50
CA ILE A 174 -10.47 -7.41 -8.20
C ILE A 174 -10.25 -6.39 -7.09
N LEU A 175 -9.46 -5.33 -7.37
CA LEU A 175 -9.18 -4.28 -6.40
C LEU A 175 -10.30 -3.24 -6.30
N LEU A 176 -11.14 -3.10 -7.34
CA LEU A 176 -12.32 -2.24 -7.32
C LEU A 176 -13.56 -2.92 -6.70
N SER A 177 -13.56 -4.25 -6.60
CA SER A 177 -14.74 -4.99 -6.17
C SER A 177 -15.14 -4.65 -4.72
N PRO A 178 -16.42 -4.31 -4.46
CA PRO A 178 -16.92 -4.13 -3.10
C PRO A 178 -16.92 -5.43 -2.29
N ASP A 179 -16.89 -6.58 -2.97
CA ASP A 179 -16.81 -7.91 -2.35
C ASP A 179 -15.39 -8.30 -1.92
N SER A 180 -14.41 -7.41 -2.12
CA SER A 180 -13.03 -7.57 -1.67
C SER A 180 -12.78 -6.88 -0.33
N TYR A 181 -12.00 -7.52 0.54
CA TYR A 181 -11.35 -6.94 1.70
C TYR A 181 -9.86 -6.80 1.42
N LEU A 182 -9.40 -5.57 1.20
CA LEU A 182 -8.04 -5.29 0.74
C LEU A 182 -7.08 -5.13 1.93
N ILE A 183 -6.11 -6.03 2.02
CA ILE A 183 -4.96 -5.91 2.90
C ILE A 183 -3.78 -5.42 2.06
N SER A 184 -3.32 -4.19 2.32
CA SER A 184 -2.08 -3.71 1.71
C SER A 184 -0.90 -4.08 2.60
N ALA A 185 -0.12 -5.08 2.20
CA ALA A 185 1.15 -5.45 2.84
C ALA A 185 2.29 -4.63 2.22
N ALA A 186 2.26 -3.31 2.46
CA ALA A 186 3.13 -2.37 1.81
C ALA A 186 4.51 -2.31 2.46
N LYS A 187 5.55 -2.08 1.65
CA LYS A 187 6.80 -1.58 2.21
C LYS A 187 6.81 -0.07 2.20
N MET A 188 7.00 0.50 3.39
CA MET A 188 7.23 1.92 3.55
C MET A 188 8.57 2.29 2.90
N LYS A 189 8.52 3.22 1.95
CA LYS A 189 9.70 3.75 1.25
C LYS A 189 9.48 5.20 0.87
N THR A 190 10.56 5.95 0.68
CA THR A 190 10.45 7.28 0.10
C THR A 190 10.05 7.20 -1.38
N HIS A 191 9.49 8.29 -1.89
CA HIS A 191 9.14 8.45 -3.29
C HIS A 191 9.47 9.88 -3.73
N ASP A 192 10.11 10.01 -4.89
CA ASP A 192 10.54 11.28 -5.46
C ASP A 192 9.41 12.33 -5.65
N ARG A 193 8.17 11.89 -5.93
CA ARG A 193 7.03 12.78 -6.24
C ARG A 193 5.98 12.95 -5.15
N VAL A 194 5.81 11.97 -4.27
CA VAL A 194 4.77 11.96 -3.22
C VAL A 194 5.36 11.80 -1.82
N ILE A 195 6.67 12.04 -1.68
CA ILE A 195 7.46 11.95 -0.45
C ILE A 195 7.60 10.51 0.06
N VAL A 196 6.52 9.77 0.21
CA VAL A 196 6.48 8.39 0.69
C VAL A 196 5.52 7.51 -0.10
N THR A 197 5.87 6.23 -0.19
CA THR A 197 4.97 5.14 -0.57
C THR A 197 4.48 4.49 0.72
N LEU A 198 3.18 4.53 0.92
CA LEU A 198 2.46 3.87 2.01
C LEU A 198 1.37 2.97 1.41
N SER A 199 0.47 2.47 2.25
CA SER A 199 -0.53 1.49 1.89
C SER A 199 -1.52 1.97 0.82
N LEU A 200 -1.95 3.24 0.87
CA LEU A 200 -2.84 3.81 -0.15
C LEU A 200 -2.21 3.77 -1.55
N LYS A 201 -0.95 4.22 -1.67
CA LYS A 201 -0.23 4.21 -2.95
C LYS A 201 -0.03 2.77 -3.44
N ASN A 202 0.20 1.81 -2.53
CA ASN A 202 0.35 0.42 -2.94
C ASN A 202 -0.93 -0.12 -3.61
N ILE A 203 -2.11 0.15 -3.04
CA ILE A 203 -3.39 -0.21 -3.67
C ILE A 203 -3.58 0.53 -4.99
N ILE A 204 -3.56 1.87 -4.97
CA ILE A 204 -3.89 2.70 -6.15
C ILE A 204 -2.91 2.45 -7.30
N PHE A 205 -1.60 2.35 -7.06
CA PHE A 205 -0.60 2.19 -8.14
C PHE A 205 -0.25 0.75 -8.47
N GLY A 206 -0.93 -0.21 -7.86
CA GLY A 206 -0.90 -1.60 -8.28
C GLY A 206 -2.25 -2.12 -8.75
N ALA A 207 -3.21 -1.22 -9.00
CA ALA A 207 -4.48 -1.50 -9.67
C ALA A 207 -4.45 -1.27 -11.19
N PRO A 208 -3.70 -0.30 -11.75
CA PRO A 208 -3.59 -0.11 -13.20
C PRO A 208 -2.98 -1.33 -13.88
N VAL A 209 -3.59 -1.74 -14.97
CA VAL A 209 -3.21 -2.95 -15.73
C VAL A 209 -2.05 -2.65 -16.68
N LYS A 210 -1.27 -3.70 -16.95
CA LYS A 210 -0.21 -3.69 -17.96
C LYS A 210 -0.55 -4.63 -19.11
N ASP A 211 -0.06 -4.30 -20.30
CA ASP A 211 -0.23 -5.20 -21.44
C ASP A 211 0.64 -6.47 -21.27
N PRO A 212 0.18 -7.62 -21.80
CA PRO A 212 1.01 -8.82 -21.88
C PRO A 212 2.37 -8.52 -22.52
N GLY A 213 3.44 -8.98 -21.87
CA GLY A 213 4.82 -8.77 -22.30
C GLY A 213 5.43 -7.42 -21.89
N PHE A 214 4.75 -6.59 -21.10
CA PHE A 214 5.39 -5.41 -20.51
C PHE A 214 6.45 -5.81 -19.46
N SER A 215 7.64 -5.23 -19.57
CA SER A 215 8.68 -5.24 -18.52
C SER A 215 9.59 -4.01 -18.66
N TRP A 216 10.38 -3.68 -17.64
CA TRP A 216 11.42 -2.66 -17.73
C TRP A 216 12.72 -3.18 -18.38
N GLY A 217 12.83 -4.50 -18.56
CA GLY A 217 14.03 -5.15 -19.07
C GLY A 217 14.03 -5.37 -20.58
N LYS A 218 15.06 -6.07 -21.07
CA LYS A 218 15.21 -6.43 -22.49
C LYS A 218 14.14 -7.40 -23.00
N THR A 219 13.37 -8.02 -22.09
CA THR A 219 12.28 -8.95 -22.40
C THR A 219 10.97 -8.26 -22.75
N ARG A 220 10.93 -6.92 -22.74
CA ARG A 220 9.73 -6.14 -23.07
C ARG A 220 9.32 -6.40 -24.52
N ARG A 221 8.06 -6.76 -24.72
CA ARG A 221 7.44 -6.82 -26.05
C ARG A 221 7.27 -5.40 -26.60
N GLU A 222 7.66 -5.20 -27.85
CA GLU A 222 7.48 -3.92 -28.54
C GLU A 222 5.99 -3.49 -28.50
N GLY A 223 5.76 -2.19 -28.24
CA GLY A 223 4.41 -1.63 -28.09
C GLY A 223 3.70 -1.93 -26.77
N ALA A 224 4.16 -2.89 -25.95
CA ALA A 224 3.52 -3.18 -24.67
C ALA A 224 3.65 -1.99 -23.71
N TRP A 225 2.54 -1.61 -23.07
CA TRP A 225 2.43 -0.44 -22.22
C TRP A 225 1.95 -0.79 -20.80
N SER A 226 2.10 0.17 -19.87
CA SER A 226 1.57 0.09 -18.52
C SER A 226 0.76 1.35 -18.23
N ASP A 227 -0.53 1.18 -17.93
CA ASP A 227 -1.41 2.32 -17.68
C ASP A 227 -1.02 3.07 -16.41
N LYS A 228 -0.23 2.44 -15.53
CA LYS A 228 0.37 3.05 -14.35
C LYS A 228 1.10 4.36 -14.67
N ALA A 229 1.73 4.48 -15.84
CA ALA A 229 2.41 5.71 -16.26
C ALA A 229 1.43 6.88 -16.41
N ILE A 230 0.22 6.61 -16.93
CA ILE A 230 -0.86 7.60 -17.09
C ILE A 230 -1.39 8.02 -15.72
N VAL A 231 -1.56 7.07 -14.79
CA VAL A 231 -2.00 7.36 -13.41
C VAL A 231 -1.00 8.23 -12.62
N HIS A 232 0.29 8.23 -12.99
CA HIS A 232 1.25 9.19 -12.40
C HIS A 232 0.96 10.65 -12.82
N GLY A 233 0.08 10.88 -13.80
CA GLY A 233 -0.43 12.20 -14.17
C GLY A 233 0.65 13.19 -14.59
N SER A 234 1.73 12.70 -15.20
CA SER A 234 2.86 13.46 -15.76
C SER A 234 3.64 14.42 -14.83
N GLY A 235 3.30 14.52 -13.55
CA GLY A 235 4.15 15.20 -12.57
C GLY A 235 3.55 15.26 -11.16
N PHE A 236 3.92 16.28 -10.38
CA PHE A 236 3.69 16.30 -8.93
C PHE A 236 2.22 16.57 -8.57
N ARG A 237 1.51 17.40 -9.34
CA ARG A 237 0.11 17.72 -9.07
C ARG A 237 -0.77 16.57 -9.52
N GLY A 238 -0.51 16.03 -10.71
CA GLY A 238 -1.26 14.92 -11.27
C GLY A 238 -1.24 13.67 -10.39
N ILE A 239 -0.06 13.26 -9.93
CA ILE A 239 0.04 12.08 -9.04
C ILE A 239 -0.72 12.26 -7.71
N ASN A 240 -0.64 13.44 -7.09
CA ASN A 240 -1.30 13.70 -5.82
C ASN A 240 -2.82 13.82 -5.99
N TYR A 241 -3.27 14.48 -7.07
CA TYR A 241 -4.69 14.56 -7.39
C TYR A 241 -5.27 13.19 -7.68
N ASN A 242 -4.62 12.37 -8.51
CA ASN A 242 -5.10 11.02 -8.83
C ASN A 242 -5.11 10.11 -7.60
N LEU A 243 -4.15 10.23 -6.67
CA LEU A 243 -4.21 9.52 -5.39
C LEU A 243 -5.44 9.91 -4.57
N PHE A 244 -5.75 11.20 -4.50
CA PHE A 244 -6.91 11.71 -3.78
C PHE A 244 -8.23 11.27 -4.44
N ASP A 245 -8.35 11.45 -5.75
CA ASP A 245 -9.58 11.18 -6.51
C ASP A 245 -9.92 9.68 -6.56
N LEU A 246 -8.91 8.81 -6.64
CA LEU A 246 -9.12 7.36 -6.67
C LEU A 246 -9.35 6.75 -5.28
N ALA A 247 -8.92 7.39 -4.20
CA ALA A 247 -8.98 6.83 -2.85
C ALA A 247 -10.38 6.35 -2.39
N PRO A 248 -11.49 7.05 -2.68
CA PRO A 248 -12.83 6.58 -2.32
C PRO A 248 -13.18 5.20 -2.89
N ARG A 249 -12.60 4.84 -4.04
CA ARG A 249 -12.83 3.55 -4.72
C ARG A 249 -11.69 2.55 -4.52
N LEU A 250 -10.48 3.04 -4.28
CA LEU A 250 -9.25 2.25 -4.17
C LEU A 250 -8.49 2.64 -2.90
N HIS A 251 -8.83 2.00 -1.79
CA HIS A 251 -8.11 2.16 -0.53
C HIS A 251 -7.95 0.82 0.19
N PRO A 252 -6.88 0.65 1.00
CA PRO A 252 -6.77 -0.52 1.84
C PRO A 252 -7.85 -0.49 2.92
N HIS A 253 -8.46 -1.64 3.18
CA HIS A 253 -9.31 -1.83 4.37
C HIS A 253 -8.43 -2.08 5.60
N LEU A 254 -7.25 -2.67 5.39
CA LEU A 254 -6.23 -2.92 6.40
C LEU A 254 -4.84 -2.60 5.81
N ALA A 255 -4.04 -1.85 6.56
CA ALA A 255 -2.69 -1.47 6.21
C ALA A 255 -1.68 -2.21 7.10
N LEU A 256 -0.69 -2.85 6.47
CA LEU A 256 0.47 -3.46 7.12
C LEU A 256 1.76 -3.00 6.43
#